data_AF-L0PGR9-F1
#
_entry.id   AF-L0PGR9-F1
#
_cell.length_a   1.000
_cell.length_b   1.000
_cell.length_c   1.000
_cell.angle_alpha   90.00
_cell.angle_beta   90.00
_cell.angle_gamma   90.00
#
_symmetry.space_group_name_H-M   'P 1'
#
loop_
_entity.id
_entity.type
_entity.pdbx_description
1 polymer ?
#
loop_
_entity_poly.entity_id
_entity_poly.type
_entity_poly.pdbx_seq_one_letter_code
_entity_poly.pdbx_strand_id
1 'polypeptide(L)'
;MYALHVLCARACGGVASRTARDPSIKSCDTKIAAAGVFRSAEQMADKLRFQAQLEQLQQKYVGTGHADTTKYEWLANQHRDTYASCIGHPSLLNFFAVASNDSVERVRLCMIEKMILPCGLPIVKDDT
;
A
#
# COMPACT_ATOMS: atom_id res chain seq x y z
N MET A 1 53.96 49.17 -7.76
CA MET A 1 55.22 48.72 -7.13
C MET A 1 55.03 47.26 -6.74
N TYR A 2 55.55 46.23 -7.37
CA TYR A 2 56.46 46.00 -8.50
C TYR A 2 56.00 44.64 -9.06
N ALA A 3 55.77 44.55 -10.37
CA ALA A 3 56.69 43.93 -11.32
C ALA A 3 56.59 42.39 -11.29
N LEU A 4 55.98 41.85 -12.33
CA LEU A 4 56.65 41.27 -13.50
C LEU A 4 56.76 39.74 -13.30
N HIS A 5 56.03 38.94 -14.07
CA HIS A 5 56.36 38.52 -15.42
C HIS A 5 57.40 37.39 -15.44
N VAL A 6 57.17 36.46 -16.38
CA VAL A 6 58.12 35.50 -16.97
C VAL A 6 58.20 34.14 -16.25
N LEU A 7 57.52 33.10 -16.77
CA LEU A 7 57.95 32.19 -17.85
C LEU A 7 59.22 31.38 -17.53
N CYS A 8 59.10 30.07 -17.36
CA CYS A 8 60.14 29.08 -17.66
C CYS A 8 59.46 27.69 -17.79
N ALA A 9 59.15 27.23 -19.00
CA ALA A 9 59.98 26.37 -19.87
C ALA A 9 60.26 24.97 -19.24
N ARG A 10 59.63 23.88 -19.70
CA ARG A 10 59.88 23.08 -20.93
C ARG A 10 60.90 21.95 -20.73
N ALA A 11 60.42 20.71 -20.60
CA ALA A 11 61.06 19.42 -20.96
C ALA A 11 60.05 18.30 -20.62
N CYS A 12 59.79 17.23 -21.37
CA CYS A 12 60.38 16.64 -22.56
C CYS A 12 59.40 15.57 -23.11
N GLY A 13 59.39 15.39 -24.44
CA GLY A 13 58.95 14.18 -25.17
C GLY A 13 57.44 13.92 -25.20
N GLY A 14 56.79 13.63 -26.32
CA GLY A 14 57.28 13.00 -27.54
C GLY A 14 56.26 11.94 -27.96
N VAL A 15 55.22 12.40 -28.67
CA VAL A 15 54.57 11.76 -29.83
C VAL A 15 54.29 10.25 -29.76
N ALA A 16 53.00 9.91 -29.63
CA ALA A 16 52.38 8.83 -30.40
C ALA A 16 50.97 9.28 -30.83
N SER A 17 50.85 9.71 -32.08
CA SER A 17 49.58 9.95 -32.73
C SER A 17 48.89 8.61 -33.02
N ARG A 18 47.56 8.57 -32.86
CA ARG A 18 46.67 7.96 -33.85
C ARG A 18 45.25 8.49 -33.66
N THR A 19 44.79 9.12 -34.72
CA THR A 19 43.50 9.74 -34.95
C THR A 19 42.35 8.73 -35.01
N ALA A 20 41.25 8.99 -34.32
CA ALA A 20 39.89 8.57 -34.70
C ALA A 20 38.90 9.36 -33.81
N ARG A 21 38.48 10.55 -34.23
CA ARG A 21 37.21 10.80 -34.95
C ARG A 21 36.01 10.46 -34.05
N ASP A 22 35.51 11.47 -33.32
CA ASP A 22 34.18 11.47 -32.73
C ASP A 22 33.13 11.15 -33.80
N PRO A 23 32.16 10.27 -33.48
CA PRO A 23 30.86 10.31 -34.11
C PRO A 23 29.80 10.47 -33.02
N SER A 24 29.47 11.73 -32.78
CA SER A 24 28.09 12.21 -32.77
C SER A 24 27.03 11.16 -33.18
N ILE A 25 26.08 10.95 -32.26
CA ILE A 25 24.64 10.92 -32.56
C ILE A 25 24.25 10.04 -33.75
N LYS A 26 24.30 8.70 -33.62
CA LYS A 26 23.52 7.78 -34.47
C LYS A 26 23.16 6.48 -33.75
N SER A 27 22.14 6.51 -32.90
CA SER A 27 21.19 5.38 -32.71
C SER A 27 20.05 5.83 -31.77
N CYS A 28 19.23 6.77 -32.22
CA CYS A 28 18.00 7.16 -31.53
C CYS A 28 16.79 6.28 -31.89
N ASP A 29 16.83 5.47 -32.96
CA ASP A 29 15.55 4.99 -33.53
C ASP A 29 15.29 3.48 -33.45
N THR A 30 16.00 2.71 -32.60
CA THR A 30 15.67 1.28 -32.40
C THR A 30 15.45 0.86 -30.94
N LYS A 31 15.61 1.76 -29.97
CA LYS A 31 15.41 1.44 -28.54
C LYS A 31 13.98 1.65 -28.02
N ILE A 32 13.07 2.20 -28.82
CA ILE A 32 11.71 2.51 -28.38
C ILE A 32 10.81 1.26 -28.36
N ALA A 33 11.03 0.27 -29.26
CA ALA A 33 10.19 -0.94 -29.31
C ALA A 33 10.50 -1.95 -28.17
N ALA A 34 11.78 -2.16 -27.81
CA ALA A 34 12.17 -3.06 -26.72
C ALA A 34 11.89 -2.48 -25.32
N ALA A 35 11.91 -1.14 -25.19
CA ALA A 35 11.56 -0.45 -23.94
C ALA A 35 10.05 -0.51 -23.62
N GLY A 36 9.18 -0.84 -24.59
CA GLY A 36 7.75 -1.03 -24.34
C GLY A 36 7.42 -2.33 -23.62
N VAL A 37 8.13 -3.41 -23.93
CA VAL A 37 7.90 -4.74 -23.34
C VAL A 37 8.55 -4.87 -21.96
N PHE A 38 9.75 -4.31 -21.75
CA PHE A 38 10.41 -4.30 -20.44
C PHE A 38 9.63 -3.49 -19.40
N ARG A 39 9.07 -2.33 -19.79
CA ARG A 39 8.18 -1.54 -18.92
C ARG A 39 6.91 -2.29 -18.53
N SER A 40 6.35 -3.10 -19.42
CA SER A 40 5.13 -3.87 -19.12
C SER A 40 5.39 -4.98 -18.09
N ALA A 41 6.56 -5.63 -18.12
CA ALA A 41 6.92 -6.67 -17.15
C ALA A 41 7.23 -6.09 -15.75
N GLU A 42 7.94 -4.95 -15.68
CA GLU A 42 8.20 -4.24 -14.42
C GLU A 42 6.90 -3.69 -13.81
N GLN A 43 6.01 -3.12 -14.63
CA GLN A 43 4.67 -2.71 -14.20
C GLN A 43 3.82 -3.87 -13.67
N MET A 44 3.93 -5.06 -14.25
CA MET A 44 3.25 -6.26 -13.74
C MET A 44 3.88 -6.76 -12.44
N ALA A 45 5.20 -6.70 -12.29
CA ALA A 45 5.89 -7.05 -11.06
C ALA A 45 5.51 -6.13 -9.89
N ASP A 46 5.37 -4.83 -10.14
CA ASP A 46 4.95 -3.86 -9.13
C ASP A 46 3.48 -4.04 -8.72
N LYS A 47 2.60 -4.41 -9.66
CA LYS A 47 1.22 -4.82 -9.34
C LYS A 47 1.20 -6.04 -8.42
N LEU A 48 2.01 -7.07 -8.69
CA LEU A 48 2.08 -8.26 -7.86
C LEU A 48 2.66 -7.96 -6.47
N ARG A 49 3.68 -7.09 -6.38
CA ARG A 49 4.21 -6.61 -5.10
C ARG A 49 3.16 -5.87 -4.28
N PHE A 50 2.36 -5.02 -4.93
CA PHE A 50 1.27 -4.30 -4.28
C PHE A 50 0.17 -5.25 -3.78
N GLN A 51 -0.21 -6.25 -4.59
CA GLN A 51 -1.18 -7.27 -4.16
C GLN A 51 -0.67 -8.05 -2.94
N ALA A 52 0.59 -8.48 -2.96
CA ALA A 52 1.19 -9.17 -1.82
C ALA A 52 1.23 -8.29 -0.55
N GLN A 53 1.49 -6.99 -0.68
CA GLN A 53 1.42 -6.06 0.45
C GLN A 53 0.01 -5.88 0.99
N LEU A 54 -0.99 -5.81 0.11
CA LEU A 54 -2.40 -5.73 0.51
C LEU A 54 -2.86 -7.00 1.23
N GLU A 55 -2.52 -8.18 0.72
CA GLU A 55 -2.84 -9.47 1.35
C GLU A 55 -2.19 -9.58 2.74
N GLN A 56 -0.94 -9.12 2.89
CA GLN A 56 -0.27 -9.05 4.20
C GLN A 56 -0.99 -8.11 5.18
N LEU A 57 -1.52 -6.98 4.72
CA LEU A 57 -2.27 -6.05 5.57
C LEU A 57 -3.63 -6.64 5.95
N GLN A 58 -4.32 -7.31 5.02
CA GLN A 58 -5.59 -8.00 5.27
C GLN A 58 -5.45 -9.12 6.30
N GLN A 59 -4.31 -9.81 6.33
CA GLN A 59 -4.01 -10.82 7.35
C GLN A 59 -3.76 -10.21 8.75
N LYS A 60 -3.20 -8.99 8.81
CA LYS A 60 -2.90 -8.30 10.08
C LYS A 60 -4.13 -7.64 10.69
N TYR A 61 -4.93 -6.98 9.86
CA TYR A 61 -6.04 -6.15 10.30
C TYR A 61 -7.36 -6.76 9.84
N VAL A 62 -8.06 -7.36 10.79
CA VAL A 62 -9.41 -7.89 10.60
C VAL A 62 -10.34 -6.75 10.17
N GLY A 63 -11.18 -7.00 9.17
CA GLY A 63 -12.13 -6.01 8.64
C GLY A 63 -11.61 -5.19 7.46
N THR A 64 -10.37 -5.40 7.01
CA THR A 64 -9.84 -4.77 5.80
C THR A 64 -10.61 -5.25 4.56
N GLY A 65 -11.21 -4.32 3.81
CA GLY A 65 -11.98 -4.64 2.62
C GLY A 65 -11.16 -4.85 1.34
N HIS A 66 -11.79 -5.47 0.34
CA HIS A 66 -11.33 -5.58 -1.05
C HIS A 66 -12.47 -5.19 -2.01
N ALA A 67 -12.16 -5.02 -3.29
CA ALA A 67 -13.12 -4.54 -4.30
C ALA A 67 -14.39 -5.42 -4.38
N ASP A 68 -14.24 -6.73 -4.18
CA ASP A 68 -15.34 -7.70 -4.23
C ASP A 68 -15.96 -7.99 -2.85
N THR A 69 -15.76 -7.13 -1.84
CA THR A 69 -16.39 -7.31 -0.53
C THR A 69 -17.90 -7.32 -0.64
N THR A 70 -18.51 -8.33 -0.04
CA THR A 70 -19.97 -8.41 -0.02
C THR A 70 -20.54 -7.40 0.96
N LYS A 71 -21.75 -6.90 0.66
CA LYS A 71 -22.51 -6.05 1.60
C LYS A 71 -22.63 -6.70 2.98
N TYR A 72 -22.80 -8.03 3.01
CA TYR A 72 -22.91 -8.79 4.24
C TYR A 72 -21.63 -8.74 5.08
N GLU A 73 -20.46 -8.99 4.48
CA GLU A 73 -19.18 -8.94 5.19
C GLU A 73 -18.88 -7.55 5.76
N TRP A 74 -19.14 -6.51 4.97
CA TRP A 74 -18.96 -5.13 5.41
C TRP A 74 -19.87 -4.77 6.59
N LEU A 75 -21.18 -5.10 6.50
CA LEU A 75 -22.11 -4.87 7.59
C LEU A 75 -21.76 -5.67 8.84
N ALA A 76 -21.34 -6.93 8.70
CA ALA A 76 -20.95 -7.76 9.83
C ALA A 76 -19.73 -7.19 10.56
N ASN A 77 -18.74 -6.67 9.83
CA ASN A 77 -17.61 -5.96 10.41
C ASN A 77 -18.06 -4.69 11.15
N GLN A 78 -18.92 -3.87 10.54
CA GLN A 78 -19.44 -2.66 11.16
C GLN A 78 -20.14 -2.92 12.50
N HIS A 79 -20.97 -3.96 12.58
CA HIS A 79 -21.66 -4.31 13.82
C HIS A 79 -20.68 -4.82 14.88
N ARG A 80 -19.69 -5.66 14.49
CA ARG A 80 -18.65 -6.12 15.42
C ARG A 80 -17.85 -4.96 16.02
N ASP A 81 -17.48 -3.97 15.21
CA ASP A 81 -16.74 -2.80 15.67
C ASP A 81 -17.59 -1.91 16.58
N THR A 82 -18.88 -1.81 16.30
CA THR A 82 -19.84 -1.08 17.13
C THR A 82 -19.97 -1.74 18.50
N TYR A 83 -20.19 -3.05 18.56
CA TYR A 83 -20.27 -3.79 19.83
C TYR A 83 -18.95 -3.74 20.61
N ALA A 84 -17.81 -3.85 19.93
CA ALA A 84 -16.49 -3.71 20.56
C ALA A 84 -16.31 -2.31 21.17
N SER A 85 -16.76 -1.27 20.48
CA SER A 85 -16.73 0.11 20.98
C SER A 85 -17.65 0.30 22.20
N CYS A 86 -18.85 -0.29 22.18
CA CYS A 86 -19.77 -0.27 23.33
C CYS A 86 -19.18 -0.98 24.55
N ILE A 87 -18.44 -2.07 24.37
CA ILE A 87 -17.80 -2.82 25.46
C ILE A 87 -16.55 -2.11 25.99
N GLY A 88 -15.77 -1.48 25.11
CA GLY A 88 -14.53 -0.79 25.46
C GLY A 88 -14.73 0.52 26.21
N HIS A 89 -15.84 1.21 25.99
CA HIS A 89 -16.14 2.50 26.63
C HIS A 89 -17.12 2.33 27.80
N PRO A 90 -16.68 2.54 29.06
CA PRO A 90 -17.54 2.34 30.23
C PRO A 90 -18.73 3.30 30.29
N SER A 91 -18.59 4.51 29.72
CA SER A 91 -19.70 5.47 29.61
C SER A 91 -20.84 4.97 28.73
N LEU A 92 -20.51 4.39 27.57
CA LEU A 92 -21.49 3.82 26.66
C LEU A 92 -22.14 2.58 27.26
N LEU A 93 -21.33 1.69 27.86
CA LEU A 93 -21.85 0.48 28.48
C LEU A 93 -22.84 0.80 29.61
N ASN A 94 -22.52 1.77 30.47
CA ASN A 94 -23.40 2.22 31.54
C ASN A 94 -24.70 2.83 30.98
N PHE A 95 -24.63 3.58 29.88
CA PHE A 95 -25.81 4.11 29.21
C PHE A 95 -26.75 2.98 28.75
N PHE A 96 -26.21 1.92 28.14
CA PHE A 96 -27.00 0.76 27.72
C PHE A 96 -27.56 -0.05 28.90
N ALA A 97 -26.83 -0.14 30.00
CA ALA A 97 -27.29 -0.80 31.24
C ALA A 97 -28.51 -0.09 31.84
N VAL A 98 -28.47 1.25 31.90
CA VAL A 98 -29.61 2.05 32.37
C VAL A 98 -30.80 1.94 31.41
N ALA A 99 -30.56 2.00 30.10
CA ALA A 99 -31.64 1.89 29.10
C ALA A 99 -32.33 0.52 29.08
N SER A 100 -31.59 -0.56 29.32
CA SER A 100 -32.11 -1.93 29.32
C SER A 100 -32.59 -2.39 30.70
N ASN A 101 -32.34 -1.60 31.75
CA ASN A 101 -32.60 -1.94 33.16
C ASN A 101 -31.99 -3.29 33.57
N ASP A 102 -30.78 -3.57 33.07
CA ASP A 102 -30.02 -4.79 33.33
C ASP A 102 -28.70 -4.48 34.03
N SER A 103 -28.09 -5.49 34.65
CA SER A 103 -26.74 -5.31 35.18
C SER A 103 -25.73 -5.04 34.06
N VAL A 104 -24.72 -4.22 34.39
CA VAL A 104 -23.62 -3.83 33.52
C VAL A 104 -22.98 -5.06 32.85
N GLU A 105 -22.71 -6.10 33.63
CA GLU A 105 -22.12 -7.35 33.16
C GLU A 105 -23.06 -8.16 32.26
N ARG A 106 -24.37 -8.14 32.52
CA ARG A 106 -25.36 -8.85 31.68
C ARG A 106 -25.44 -8.21 30.30
N VAL A 107 -25.44 -6.87 30.23
CA VAL A 107 -25.40 -6.14 28.96
C VAL A 107 -24.11 -6.42 28.20
N ARG A 108 -22.97 -6.48 28.90
CA ARG A 108 -21.68 -6.86 28.31
C ARG A 108 -21.72 -8.25 27.69
N LEU A 109 -22.26 -9.24 28.40
CA LEU A 109 -22.41 -10.61 27.89
C LEU A 109 -23.33 -10.66 26.66
N CYS A 110 -24.49 -9.99 26.73
CA CYS A 110 -25.42 -9.89 25.61
C CYS A 110 -24.77 -9.28 24.35
N MET A 111 -23.93 -8.25 24.51
CA MET A 111 -23.19 -7.65 23.39
C MET A 111 -22.16 -8.62 22.80
N ILE A 112 -21.44 -9.39 23.64
CA ILE A 112 -20.46 -10.39 23.18
C ILE A 112 -21.15 -11.52 22.41
N GLU A 113 -22.27 -12.04 22.92
CA GLU A 113 -23.06 -13.09 22.26
C GLU A 113 -23.54 -12.67 20.87
N LYS A 114 -23.93 -11.40 20.71
CA LYS A 114 -24.33 -10.82 19.43
C LYS A 114 -23.20 -10.66 18.41
N MET A 115 -21.93 -10.80 18.81
CA MET A 115 -20.79 -10.66 17.89
C MET A 115 -20.63 -11.85 16.92
N ILE A 116 -21.19 -13.03 17.25
CA ILE A 116 -21.05 -14.26 16.44
C ILE A 116 -21.74 -14.10 15.08
N LEU A 117 -23.00 -13.67 15.07
CA LEU A 117 -23.79 -13.50 13.85
C LEU A 117 -24.67 -12.24 13.93
N PRO A 118 -24.08 -11.04 13.84
CA PRO A 118 -24.81 -9.80 14.07
C PRO A 118 -25.84 -9.49 12.99
N CYS A 119 -25.65 -10.01 11.77
CA CYS A 119 -26.48 -9.68 10.60
C CYS A 119 -27.30 -10.89 10.08
N GLY A 120 -27.43 -11.96 10.87
CA GLY A 120 -28.08 -13.20 10.42
C GLY A 120 -27.25 -13.98 9.40
N LEU A 121 -27.83 -15.02 8.79
CA LEU A 121 -27.13 -15.82 7.78
C LEU A 121 -26.89 -14.97 6.52
N PRO A 122 -25.76 -15.16 5.82
CA PRO A 122 -25.50 -14.48 4.56
C PRO A 122 -26.59 -14.83 3.54
N ILE A 123 -27.06 -13.83 2.81
CA ILE A 123 -27.94 -14.05 1.66
C ILE A 123 -27.13 -14.77 0.57
N VAL A 124 -27.66 -15.89 0.08
CA VAL A 124 -27.11 -16.53 -1.13
C VAL A 124 -27.45 -15.59 -2.29
N LYS A 125 -26.43 -15.17 -3.06
CA LYS A 125 -26.69 -14.42 -4.29
C LYS A 125 -27.18 -15.44 -5.32
N ASP A 126 -28.36 -15.23 -5.88
CA ASP A 126 -28.80 -15.99 -7.05
C ASP A 126 -28.03 -15.45 -8.26
N ASP A 127 -27.05 -16.20 -8.75
CA ASP A 127 -26.29 -15.86 -9.96
C ASP A 127 -27.22 -15.99 -11.18
N THR A 128 -27.91 -14.91 -11.55
CA THR A 128 -28.73 -14.80 -12.79
C THR A 128 -28.09 -13.82 -13.76
#